data_AF-A0A7S3V200-F1
#
_entry.id   AF-A0A7S3V200-F1
#
_cell.length_a   1.000
_cell.length_b   1.000
_cell.length_c   1.000
_cell.angle_alpha   90.00
_cell.angle_beta   90.00
_cell.angle_gamma   90.00
#
_symmetry.space_group_name_H-M   'P 1'
#
loop_
_entity.id
_entity.type
_entity.pdbx_description
1 polymer ?
#
loop_
_entity_poly.entity_id
_entity_poly.type
_entity_poly.pdbx_seq_one_letter_code
_entity_poly.pdbx_strand_id
1 'polypeptide(L)'
;WKCCEPNCKLAQGVEGGDVGVCRCPECKSEKLVLKKSKAGNYYLGCPEYPQCNGAIWLPNAAKSVSVPDNGSSCRTCADTRLLDLHFDHRNVLPGMPLRMTACPNPECKSQSNDYRSILEMNKYSGGS
;
A
#
# COMPACT_ATOMS: atom_id res chain seq x y z
N TRP A 1 7.42 12.15 24.30
CA TRP A 1 7.35 13.09 23.16
C TRP A 1 6.13 12.69 22.33
N LYS A 2 4.99 13.38 22.55
CA LYS A 2 3.74 13.18 21.80
C LYS A 2 3.55 14.41 20.92
N CYS A 3 3.33 14.23 19.62
CA CYS A 3 3.02 15.35 18.71
C CYS A 3 1.71 16.03 19.12
N CYS A 4 1.72 17.36 19.12
CA CYS A 4 0.63 18.23 19.59
C CYS A 4 0.09 19.12 18.44
N GLU A 5 0.01 18.58 17.23
CA GLU A 5 -0.56 19.28 16.07
C GLU A 5 -1.94 18.71 15.73
N PRO A 6 -2.96 19.56 15.48
CA PRO A 6 -4.34 19.13 15.22
C PRO A 6 -4.51 18.34 13.91
N ASN A 7 -3.44 18.20 13.12
CA ASN A 7 -3.39 17.48 11.85
C ASN A 7 -2.26 16.44 11.82
N CYS A 8 -1.85 15.93 12.98
CA CYS A 8 -0.76 14.97 13.06
C CYS A 8 -1.18 13.63 12.44
N LYS A 9 -0.71 13.37 11.21
CA LYS A 9 -0.98 12.16 10.42
C LYS A 9 -0.48 10.85 11.06
N LEU A 10 0.40 10.95 12.06
CA LEU A 10 0.79 9.84 12.94
C LEU A 10 -0.38 9.26 13.75
N ALA A 11 -1.48 9.98 13.92
CA ALA A 11 -2.66 9.51 14.65
C ALA A 11 -3.38 8.31 13.98
N GLN A 12 -3.09 8.02 12.70
CA GLN A 12 -3.74 6.91 11.98
C GLN A 12 -3.03 5.55 12.17
N GLY A 13 -1.94 5.48 12.93
CA GLY A 13 -1.27 4.20 13.26
C GLY A 13 -0.69 3.46 12.05
N VAL A 14 -0.35 4.20 10.98
CA VAL A 14 0.31 3.66 9.78
C VAL A 14 1.77 4.09 9.80
N GLU A 15 2.67 3.13 10.00
CA GLU A 15 4.11 3.38 9.95
C GLU A 15 4.50 3.77 8.52
N GLY A 16 5.01 5.00 8.35
CA GLY A 16 5.36 5.56 7.04
C GLY A 16 4.21 6.19 6.25
N GLY A 17 3.11 6.58 6.91
CA GLY A 17 1.93 7.17 6.24
C GLY A 17 2.16 8.51 5.50
N ASP A 18 3.29 9.17 5.74
CA ASP A 18 3.72 10.40 5.04
C ASP A 18 4.82 10.15 4.00
N VAL A 19 5.28 8.91 3.87
CA VAL A 19 6.38 8.56 2.96
C VAL A 19 5.83 8.39 1.55
N GLY A 20 6.39 9.13 0.60
CA GLY A 20 6.07 8.98 -0.82
C GLY A 20 6.52 7.61 -1.33
N VAL A 21 5.56 6.81 -1.79
CA VAL A 21 5.80 5.41 -2.19
C VAL A 21 6.05 5.30 -3.68
N CYS A 22 5.16 5.82 -4.51
CA CYS A 22 5.28 5.82 -5.97
C CYS A 22 4.59 7.05 -6.55
N ARG A 23 4.92 7.43 -7.79
CA ARG A 23 4.21 8.52 -8.47
C ARG A 23 2.74 8.18 -8.68
N CYS A 24 1.89 9.17 -8.50
CA CYS A 24 0.48 9.07 -8.81
C CYS A 24 0.27 8.75 -10.29
N PRO A 25 -0.46 7.69 -10.66
CA PRO A 25 -0.72 7.39 -12.08
C PRO A 25 -1.63 8.42 -12.74
N GLU A 26 -2.46 9.14 -11.97
CA GLU A 26 -3.41 10.13 -12.49
C GLU A 26 -2.74 11.48 -12.77
N CYS A 27 -2.17 12.14 -11.75
CA CYS A 27 -1.55 13.46 -11.92
C CYS A 27 -0.06 13.41 -12.26
N LYS A 28 0.63 12.28 -12.02
CA LYS A 28 2.08 12.05 -12.25
C LYS A 28 3.04 13.04 -11.59
N SER A 29 2.53 14.01 -10.84
CA SER A 29 3.28 15.09 -10.22
C SER A 29 3.72 14.70 -8.82
N GLU A 30 2.79 14.21 -8.01
CA GLU A 30 3.02 13.89 -6.61
C GLU A 30 3.23 12.39 -6.38
N LYS A 31 3.90 12.05 -5.26
CA LYS A 31 4.01 10.67 -4.79
C LYS A 31 2.81 10.33 -3.91
N LEU A 32 2.19 9.19 -4.19
CA LEU A 32 1.14 8.63 -3.35
C LEU A 32 1.74 8.23 -1.99
N VAL A 33 0.98 8.46 -0.93
CA VAL A 33 1.36 8.15 0.44
C VAL A 33 0.44 7.07 1.02
N LEU A 34 0.97 6.24 1.92
CA LEU A 34 0.23 5.14 2.51
C LEU A 34 -0.84 5.64 3.49
N LYS A 35 -2.09 5.24 3.26
CA LYS A 35 -3.25 5.62 4.06
C LYS A 35 -4.05 4.38 4.44
N LYS A 36 -4.77 4.49 5.56
CA LYS A 36 -5.70 3.46 6.03
C LYS A 36 -7.12 3.99 5.92
N SER A 37 -7.99 3.22 5.28
CA SER A 37 -9.41 3.47 5.15
C SER A 37 -10.13 3.19 6.47
N LYS A 38 -11.29 3.82 6.67
CA LYS A 38 -12.19 3.53 7.79
C LYS A 38 -12.63 2.07 7.85
N ALA A 39 -12.68 1.40 6.69
CA ALA A 39 -12.99 -0.03 6.59
C ALA A 39 -11.83 -0.96 7.01
N GLY A 40 -10.67 -0.42 7.40
CA GLY A 40 -9.49 -1.19 7.79
C GLY A 40 -8.53 -1.53 6.63
N ASN A 41 -8.97 -1.32 5.40
CA ASN A 41 -8.17 -1.49 4.18
C ASN A 41 -7.04 -0.46 4.06
N TYR A 42 -5.94 -0.84 3.41
CA TYR A 42 -4.84 0.07 3.11
C TYR A 42 -4.87 0.51 1.64
N TYR A 43 -4.45 1.75 1.38
CA TYR A 43 -4.38 2.30 0.04
C TYR A 43 -3.31 3.38 -0.04
N LEU A 44 -2.76 3.61 -1.24
CA LEU A 44 -1.89 4.74 -1.52
C LEU A 44 -2.75 5.87 -2.09
N GLY A 45 -2.82 7.00 -1.41
CA GLY A 45 -3.63 8.14 -1.85
C GLY A 45 -2.78 9.34 -2.25
N CYS A 46 -3.22 10.08 -3.27
CA CYS A 46 -2.56 11.31 -3.67
C CYS A 46 -2.64 12.35 -2.53
N PRO A 47 -1.54 13.07 -2.23
CA PRO A 47 -1.56 14.16 -1.26
C PRO A 47 -2.31 15.39 -1.77
N GLU A 48 -2.49 15.55 -3.08
CA GLU A 48 -3.10 16.71 -3.73
C GLU A 48 -4.65 16.68 -3.74
N TYR A 49 -5.28 15.75 -3.03
CA TYR A 49 -6.74 15.73 -2.90
C TYR A 49 -7.25 17.07 -2.30
N PRO A 50 -8.29 17.72 -2.86
CA PRO A 50 -9.25 17.22 -3.86
C PRO A 50 -8.89 17.46 -5.32
N GLN A 51 -7.75 18.10 -5.64
CA GLN A 51 -7.34 18.37 -7.02
C GLN A 51 -7.01 17.08 -7.79
N CYS A 52 -6.50 16.07 -7.08
CA CYS A 52 -6.26 14.74 -7.62
C CYS A 52 -6.85 13.67 -6.70
N ASN A 53 -7.72 12.82 -7.27
CA ASN A 53 -8.36 11.69 -6.59
C ASN A 53 -7.63 10.35 -6.80
N GLY A 54 -6.44 10.38 -7.40
CA GLY A 54 -5.63 9.21 -7.66
C GLY A 54 -5.35 8.39 -6.40
N ALA A 55 -5.75 7.12 -6.47
CA ALA A 55 -5.54 6.17 -5.40
C ALA A 55 -5.25 4.76 -5.92
N ILE A 56 -4.36 4.04 -5.25
CA ILE A 56 -4.05 2.64 -5.52
C ILE A 56 -4.45 1.83 -4.29
N TRP A 57 -5.41 0.93 -4.46
CA TRP A 57 -5.86 0.06 -3.38
C TRP A 57 -4.92 -1.13 -3.21
N LEU A 58 -4.54 -1.39 -1.96
CA LEU A 58 -3.75 -2.55 -1.58
C LEU A 58 -4.68 -3.74 -1.28
N PRO A 59 -4.15 -4.97 -1.23
CA PRO A 59 -4.98 -6.11 -0.92
C PRO A 59 -5.63 -6.00 0.47
N ASN A 60 -6.94 -6.19 0.55
CA ASN A 60 -7.75 -6.25 1.78
C ASN A 60 -7.28 -7.36 2.73
N ALA A 61 -6.73 -8.46 2.18
CA ALA A 61 -6.14 -9.52 2.99
C ALA A 61 -4.95 -9.02 3.85
N ALA A 62 -4.31 -7.90 3.47
CA ALA A 62 -3.21 -7.33 4.22
C ALA A 62 -3.71 -6.76 5.55
N LYS A 63 -3.30 -7.42 6.63
CA LYS A 63 -3.60 -7.01 8.00
C LYS A 63 -2.87 -5.73 8.37
N SER A 64 -1.62 -5.61 7.94
CA SER A 64 -0.77 -4.44 8.16
C SER A 64 0.09 -4.18 6.93
N VAL A 65 0.31 -2.90 6.63
CA VAL A 65 1.20 -2.46 5.55
C VAL A 65 2.12 -1.40 6.11
N SER A 66 3.41 -1.52 5.80
CA SER A 66 4.44 -0.55 6.20
C SER A 66 5.40 -0.25 5.05
N VAL A 67 5.94 0.96 5.01
CA VAL A 67 7.02 1.31 4.08
C VAL A 67 8.35 0.97 4.76
N PRO A 68 9.14 0.02 4.25
CA PRO A 68 10.42 -0.35 4.86
C PRO A 68 11.42 0.81 4.75
N ASP A 69 12.12 1.11 5.85
CA ASP A 69 13.14 2.16 5.92
C ASP A 69 14.45 1.77 5.20
N ASN A 70 14.69 0.47 5.03
CA ASN A 70 15.88 -0.13 4.40
C ASN A 70 16.04 0.17 2.89
N GLY A 71 15.27 1.09 2.31
CA GLY A 71 15.44 1.49 0.92
C GLY A 71 15.00 0.45 -0.12
N SER A 72 14.14 -0.51 0.26
CA SER A 72 13.60 -1.51 -0.65
C SER A 72 12.79 -0.82 -1.77
N SER A 73 13.41 -0.70 -2.94
CA SER A 73 12.86 -0.04 -4.12
C SER A 73 12.68 -1.03 -5.25
N CYS A 74 11.67 -0.79 -6.08
CA CYS A 74 11.40 -1.64 -7.22
C CYS A 74 12.47 -1.39 -8.30
N ARG A 75 13.15 -2.44 -8.77
CA ARG A 75 14.16 -2.33 -9.84
C ARG A 75 13.55 -2.03 -11.22
N THR A 76 12.26 -2.32 -11.39
CA THR A 76 11.55 -2.14 -12.67
C THR A 76 10.80 -0.82 -12.72
N CYS A 77 10.30 -0.36 -11.58
CA CYS A 77 9.54 0.88 -11.48
C CYS A 77 10.43 1.97 -10.90
N ALA A 78 10.80 2.95 -11.73
CA ALA A 78 11.64 4.06 -11.30
C ALA A 78 10.99 4.80 -10.12
N ASP A 79 11.78 5.05 -9.08
CA ASP A 79 11.38 5.87 -7.93
C ASP A 79 10.14 5.33 -7.20
N THR A 80 9.98 4.00 -7.18
CA THR A 80 8.92 3.30 -6.45
C THR A 80 9.49 2.50 -5.29
N ARG A 81 8.98 2.75 -4.09
CA ARG A 81 9.26 1.95 -2.90
C ARG A 81 8.39 0.71 -2.88
N LEU A 82 8.97 -0.40 -2.44
CA LEU A 82 8.23 -1.62 -2.16
C LEU A 82 7.53 -1.47 -0.80
N LEU A 83 6.38 -2.12 -0.65
CA LEU A 83 5.64 -2.14 0.61
C LEU A 83 5.85 -3.49 1.29
N ASP A 84 6.06 -3.47 2.59
CA ASP A 84 6.03 -4.67 3.44
C ASP A 84 4.58 -4.92 3.85
N LEU A 85 4.01 -6.04 3.39
CA LEU A 85 2.66 -6.45 3.70
C LEU A 85 2.71 -7.65 4.64
N HIS A 86 1.99 -7.53 5.75
CA HIS A 86 1.73 -8.61 6.68
C HIS A 86 0.30 -9.09 6.56
N PHE A 87 0.13 -10.40 6.45
CA PHE A 87 -1.15 -11.09 6.30
C PHE A 87 -1.43 -11.95 7.52
N ASP A 88 -2.71 -12.14 7.83
CA ASP A 88 -3.13 -13.15 8.79
C ASP A 88 -3.34 -14.48 8.06
N HIS A 89 -2.88 -15.59 8.63
CA HIS A 89 -3.08 -16.92 8.04
C HIS A 89 -4.57 -17.25 7.83
N ARG A 90 -5.48 -16.61 8.56
CA ARG A 90 -6.93 -16.75 8.37
C ARG A 90 -7.46 -16.10 7.10
N ASN A 91 -6.71 -15.16 6.50
CA ASN A 91 -7.13 -14.36 5.35
C ASN A 91 -6.40 -14.73 4.05
N VAL A 92 -5.51 -15.73 4.06
CA VAL A 92 -4.72 -16.15 2.90
C VAL A 92 -4.81 -17.65 2.66
N LEU A 93 -4.57 -18.06 1.40
CA LEU A 93 -4.55 -19.48 1.03
C LEU A 93 -3.40 -20.23 1.72
N PRO A 94 -3.58 -21.52 2.03
CA PRO A 94 -2.52 -22.35 2.59
C PRO A 94 -1.32 -22.42 1.63
N GLY A 95 -0.12 -22.22 2.15
CA GLY A 95 1.13 -22.16 1.37
C GLY A 95 1.54 -20.75 0.94
N MET A 96 0.74 -19.72 1.21
CA MET A 96 1.09 -18.33 0.93
C MET A 96 2.02 -17.75 2.01
N PRO A 97 2.93 -16.82 1.66
CA PRO A 97 3.73 -16.12 2.65
C PRO A 97 2.87 -15.19 3.51
N LEU A 98 3.03 -15.26 4.84
CA LEU A 98 2.37 -14.33 5.78
C LEU A 98 3.01 -12.95 5.81
N ARG A 99 4.21 -12.82 5.26
CA ARG A 99 4.92 -11.56 5.08
C ARG A 99 5.53 -11.54 3.70
N MET A 100 5.33 -10.45 2.96
CA MET A 100 6.08 -10.24 1.73
C MET A 100 6.26 -8.77 1.43
N THR A 101 7.25 -8.50 0.59
CA THR A 101 7.53 -7.18 0.07
C THR A 101 7.09 -7.11 -1.39
N ALA A 102 6.21 -6.18 -1.75
CA ALA A 102 5.66 -6.09 -3.10
C ALA A 102 5.65 -4.67 -3.66
N CYS A 103 5.66 -4.57 -4.99
CA CYS A 103 5.57 -3.29 -5.69
C CYS A 103 4.10 -2.88 -5.80
N PRO A 104 3.70 -1.74 -5.23
CA PRO A 104 2.31 -1.30 -5.26
C PRO A 104 1.90 -0.71 -6.62
N ASN A 105 2.84 -0.38 -7.50
CA ASN A 105 2.49 0.16 -8.82
C ASN A 105 1.78 -0.91 -9.68
N PRO A 106 0.50 -0.73 -10.06
CA PRO A 106 -0.24 -1.69 -10.87
C PRO A 106 0.33 -1.88 -12.28
N GLU A 107 1.05 -0.88 -12.80
CA GLU A 107 1.70 -0.96 -14.11
C GLU A 107 3.06 -1.69 -14.06
N CYS A 108 3.50 -2.12 -12.88
CA CYS A 108 4.80 -2.76 -12.73
C CYS A 108 4.79 -4.20 -13.25
N LYS A 109 5.52 -4.46 -14.34
CA LYS A 109 5.63 -5.80 -14.96
C LYS A 109 6.41 -6.83 -14.14
N SER A 110 7.05 -6.42 -13.04
CA SER A 110 7.91 -7.25 -12.19
C SER A 110 7.24 -7.63 -10.86
N GLN A 111 5.92 -7.49 -10.75
CA GLN A 111 5.19 -7.99 -9.60
C GLN A 111 5.32 -9.52 -9.51
N SER A 112 5.60 -10.05 -8.32
CA SER A 112 5.66 -11.50 -8.12
C SER A 112 4.29 -12.14 -8.36
N ASN A 113 4.30 -13.40 -8.79
CA ASN A 113 3.06 -14.18 -8.93
C ASN A 113 2.30 -14.25 -7.60
N ASP A 114 2.99 -14.36 -6.46
CA ASP A 114 2.38 -14.36 -5.13
C ASP A 114 1.56 -13.09 -4.88
N TYR A 115 2.12 -11.92 -5.19
CA TYR A 115 1.42 -10.65 -5.02
C TYR A 115 0.19 -10.56 -5.93
N ARG A 116 0.30 -11.03 -7.19
CA ARG A 116 -0.83 -11.08 -8.12
C ARG A 116 -1.94 -12.00 -7.62
N SER A 117 -1.59 -13.17 -7.08
CA SER A 117 -2.57 -14.10 -6.48
C SER A 117 -3.29 -13.47 -5.29
N ILE A 118 -2.59 -12.71 -4.44
CA ILE A 118 -3.22 -11.98 -3.31
C ILE A 118 -4.12 -10.86 -3.82
N LEU A 119 -3.68 -10.11 -4.83
CA LEU A 119 -4.52 -9.09 -5.46
C LEU A 119 -5.81 -9.71 -6.01
N GLU A 120 -5.71 -10.88 -6.64
CA GLU A 120 -6.85 -11.60 -7.19
C GLU A 120 -7.79 -12.15 -6.12
N MET A 121 -7.28 -12.57 -4.96
CA MET A 121 -8.12 -12.93 -3.81
C MET A 121 -9.05 -11.78 -3.37
N ASN A 122 -8.65 -10.51 -3.53
CA ASN A 122 -9.55 -9.39 -3.20
C ASN A 122 -10.76 -9.30 -4.11
N LYS A 123 -10.68 -9.83 -5.34
CA LYS A 123 -11.83 -9.92 -6.24
C LYS A 123 -12.87 -10.93 -5.72
N TYR A 124 -12.44 -11.97 -4.99
CA TYR A 124 -13.31 -13.00 -4.44
C TYR A 124 -13.94 -12.62 -3.10
N SER A 125 -13.32 -11.74 -2.32
CA SER A 125 -13.95 -11.15 -1.12
C SER A 125 -14.92 -9.99 -1.43
N GLY A 126 -15.23 -9.76 -2.71
CA GLY A 126 -16.12 -8.71 -3.21
C GLY A 126 -17.48 -9.20 -3.74
N GLY A 127 -17.97 -10.36 -3.29
CA GLY A 127 -19.31 -10.89 -3.58
C GLY A 127 -19.35 -12.36 -3.20
N SER A 128 -20.16 -12.83 -2.25
CA SER A 128 -21.58 -12.57 -2.04
C SER A 128 -21.92 -12.69 -0.55
#